data_AF-A0A4Y5SN66-F1
#
_entry.id   AF-A0A4Y5SN66-F1
#
_cell.length_a   1.000
_cell.length_b   1.000
_cell.length_c   1.000
_cell.angle_alpha   90.00
_cell.angle_beta   90.00
_cell.angle_gamma   90.00
#
_symmetry.space_group_name_H-M   'P 1'
#
loop_
_entity.id
_entity.type
_entity.pdbx_description
1 polymer ?
#
loop_
_entity_poly.entity_id
_entity_poly.type
_entity_poly.pdbx_seq_one_letter_code
_entity_poly.pdbx_strand_id
1 'polypeptide(L)'
;MVIMAGEKEFLLVLKEGSLKIVDCETRETVYSFTIDELAEMIEFRYATPWNKSKDILEKLTYVLKDIEDAYRSSRAVSPNKEDIMREVKLRMHGTRED
;
A
#
# COMPACT_ATOMS: atom_id res chain seq x y z
N MET A 1 7.06 -32.65 -24.45
CA MET A 1 7.37 -31.20 -24.42
C MET A 1 6.71 -30.66 -23.16
N VAL A 2 7.49 -30.46 -22.09
CA VAL A 2 6.97 -29.92 -20.83
C VAL A 2 6.92 -28.41 -21.01
N ILE A 3 5.71 -27.85 -21.12
CA ILE A 3 5.52 -26.41 -21.07
C ILE A 3 5.77 -26.03 -19.62
N MET A 4 6.95 -25.48 -19.33
CA MET A 4 7.17 -24.79 -18.07
C MET A 4 6.22 -23.59 -18.08
N ALA A 5 5.18 -23.64 -17.27
CA ALA A 5 4.37 -22.45 -17.00
C ALA A 5 5.34 -21.39 -16.49
N GLY A 6 5.47 -20.28 -17.23
CA GLY A 6 6.24 -19.13 -16.74
C GLY A 6 5.75 -18.77 -15.35
N GLU A 7 6.65 -18.37 -14.45
CA GLU A 7 6.25 -17.87 -13.14
C GLU A 7 5.30 -16.69 -13.36
N LYS A 8 4.05 -16.84 -12.96
CA LYS A 8 3.08 -15.75 -13.02
C LYS A 8 3.52 -14.67 -12.04
N GLU A 9 3.81 -13.49 -12.56
CA GLU A 9 4.12 -12.32 -11.75
C GLU A 9 2.84 -11.57 -11.34
N PHE A 10 2.80 -11.08 -10.11
CA PHE A 10 1.70 -10.30 -9.57
C PHE A 10 2.20 -9.01 -8.92
N LEU A 11 1.45 -7.92 -9.11
CA LEU A 11 1.61 -6.67 -8.37
C LEU A 11 0.64 -6.61 -7.19
N LEU A 12 1.14 -6.14 -6.06
CA LEU A 12 0.34 -5.83 -4.88
C LEU A 12 0.11 -4.32 -4.82
N VAL A 13 -1.14 -3.90 -4.98
CA VAL A 13 -1.52 -2.48 -5.03
C VAL A 13 -2.38 -2.17 -3.81
N LEU A 14 -1.82 -1.44 -2.84
CA LEU A 14 -2.59 -0.91 -1.71
C LEU A 14 -3.16 0.46 -2.09
N LYS A 15 -4.48 0.55 -2.24
CA LYS A 15 -5.18 1.79 -2.60
C LYS A 15 -6.52 1.88 -1.88
N GLU A 16 -6.82 3.07 -1.35
CA GLU A 16 -8.12 3.39 -0.74
C GLU A 16 -8.57 2.39 0.34
N GLY A 17 -7.62 1.88 1.14
CA GLY A 17 -7.94 0.89 2.19
C GLY A 17 -8.24 -0.51 1.66
N SER A 18 -7.74 -0.85 0.47
CA SER A 18 -7.82 -2.20 -0.07
C SER A 18 -6.50 -2.64 -0.69
N LEU A 19 -6.15 -3.92 -0.55
CA LEU A 19 -5.01 -4.55 -1.22
C LEU A 19 -5.53 -5.31 -2.44
N LYS A 20 -5.12 -4.90 -3.63
CA LYS A 20 -5.45 -5.57 -4.89
C LYS A 20 -4.27 -6.39 -5.36
N ILE A 21 -4.54 -7.62 -5.79
CA ILE A 21 -3.60 -8.47 -6.51
C ILE A 21 -3.87 -8.28 -8.00
N VAL A 22 -2.88 -7.79 -8.74
CA VAL A 22 -2.99 -7.53 -10.18
C VAL A 22 -2.04 -8.47 -10.92
N ASP A 23 -2.57 -9.22 -11.89
CA ASP A 23 -1.75 -10.06 -12.77
C ASP A 23 -0.91 -9.16 -13.70
N CYS A 24 0.40 -9.36 -13.74
CA CYS A 24 1.31 -8.51 -14.53
C CYS A 24 1.09 -8.66 -16.04
N GLU A 25 0.71 -9.86 -16.50
CA GLU A 25 0.52 -10.15 -17.91
C GLU A 25 -0.79 -9.54 -18.42
N THR A 26 -1.89 -9.75 -17.68
CA THR A 26 -3.23 -9.29 -18.12
C THR A 26 -3.56 -7.88 -17.62
N ARG A 27 -2.85 -7.39 -16.60
CA ARG A 27 -3.16 -6.16 -15.84
C ARG A 27 -4.52 -6.18 -15.17
N GLU A 28 -5.14 -7.35 -15.05
CA GLU A 28 -6.44 -7.50 -14.40
C GLU A 28 -6.26 -7.68 -12.90
N THR A 29 -7.20 -7.12 -12.13
CA THR A 29 -7.28 -7.43 -10.70
C THR A 29 -7.83 -8.84 -10.54
N VAL A 30 -7.02 -9.72 -9.97
CA VAL A 30 -7.38 -11.12 -9.70
C VAL A 30 -8.23 -11.20 -8.43
N TYR A 31 -7.79 -10.51 -7.38
CA TYR A 31 -8.47 -10.46 -6.07
C TYR A 31 -8.25 -9.11 -5.39
N SER A 32 -9.13 -8.78 -4.45
CA SER A 32 -8.99 -7.64 -3.57
C SER A 32 -9.30 -8.03 -2.13
N PHE A 33 -8.51 -7.53 -1.20
CA PHE A 33 -8.71 -7.70 0.24
C PHE A 33 -8.97 -6.34 0.88
N THR A 34 -9.93 -6.30 1.79
CA THR A 34 -10.21 -5.17 2.67
C THR A 34 -9.24 -5.13 3.85
N ILE A 35 -9.14 -3.98 4.55
CA ILE A 35 -8.34 -3.90 5.78
C ILE A 35 -8.80 -4.92 6.82
N ASP A 36 -10.11 -5.16 6.93
CA ASP A 36 -10.67 -6.07 7.93
C ASP A 36 -10.21 -7.51 7.68
N GLU A 37 -10.28 -7.98 6.43
CA GLU A 37 -9.78 -9.30 6.01
C GLU A 37 -8.27 -9.43 6.23
N LEU A 38 -7.49 -8.39 5.92
CA LEU A 38 -6.05 -8.38 6.17
C LEU A 38 -5.72 -8.42 7.67
N ALA A 39 -6.48 -7.68 8.49
CA ALA A 39 -6.31 -7.68 9.94
C ALA A 39 -6.62 -9.05 10.55
N GLU A 40 -7.67 -9.73 10.07
CA GLU A 40 -8.01 -11.10 10.44
C GLU A 40 -6.89 -12.08 10.06
N MET A 41 -6.31 -11.96 8.87
CA MET A 41 -5.17 -12.79 8.45
C MET A 41 -3.94 -12.58 9.34
N ILE A 42 -3.65 -11.34 9.74
CA ILE A 42 -2.55 -11.02 10.66
C ILE A 42 -2.82 -11.61 12.05
N GLU A 43 -4.05 -11.48 12.55
CA GLU A 43 -4.44 -12.06 13.83
C GLU A 43 -4.30 -13.59 13.81
N PHE A 44 -4.80 -14.25 12.76
CA PHE A 44 -4.65 -15.68 12.58
C PHE A 44 -3.18 -16.11 12.53
N ARG A 45 -2.34 -15.35 11.83
CA ARG A 45 -0.93 -15.72 11.59
C ARG A 45 0.00 -15.40 12.77
N TYR A 46 -0.28 -14.35 13.53
CA TYR A 46 0.63 -13.79 14.53
C TYR A 46 -0.01 -13.63 15.92
N ALA A 47 -1.23 -14.13 16.13
CA ALA A 47 -1.99 -14.00 17.38
C ALA A 47 -2.05 -12.55 17.91
N THR A 48 -2.03 -11.58 16.99
CA THR A 48 -2.09 -10.16 17.31
C THR A 48 -3.55 -9.71 17.35
N PRO A 49 -4.01 -9.00 18.39
CA PRO A 49 -5.40 -8.55 18.47
C PRO A 49 -5.85 -7.79 17.22
N TRP A 50 -7.00 -8.17 16.66
CA TRP A 50 -7.56 -7.56 15.45
C TRP A 50 -7.55 -6.03 15.46
N ASN A 51 -7.93 -5.43 16.58
CA ASN A 51 -7.99 -3.97 16.75
C ASN A 51 -6.62 -3.29 16.59
N LYS A 52 -5.53 -3.95 17.01
CA LYS A 52 -4.17 -3.44 16.80
C LYS A 52 -3.74 -3.60 15.34
N SER A 53 -4.02 -4.75 14.74
CA SER A 53 -3.69 -5.04 13.34
C SER A 53 -4.39 -4.07 12.38
N LYS A 54 -5.69 -3.84 12.58
CA LYS A 54 -6.48 -2.87 11.81
C LYS A 54 -5.94 -1.45 11.95
N ASP A 55 -5.69 -0.96 13.16
CA ASP A 55 -5.14 0.38 13.39
C ASP A 55 -3.79 0.60 12.68
N ILE A 56 -2.91 -0.42 12.70
CA ILE A 56 -1.62 -0.37 11.99
C ILE A 56 -1.82 -0.30 10.47
N LEU A 57 -2.73 -1.11 9.92
CA LEU A 57 -3.04 -1.12 8.49
C LEU A 57 -3.68 0.19 8.02
N GLU A 58 -4.60 0.76 8.81
CA GLU A 58 -5.19 2.07 8.52
C GLU A 58 -4.11 3.16 8.50
N LYS A 59 -3.22 3.20 9.51
CA LYS A 59 -2.06 4.11 9.53
C LYS A 59 -1.15 3.94 8.33
N LEU A 60 -0.88 2.70 7.91
CA LEU A 60 -0.10 2.41 6.72
C LEU A 60 -0.77 3.00 5.46
N THR A 61 -2.09 2.85 5.32
CA THR A 61 -2.81 3.39 4.15
C THR A 61 -2.74 4.91 4.07
N TYR A 62 -2.79 5.62 5.21
CA TYR A 62 -2.56 7.08 5.24
C TYR A 62 -1.14 7.45 4.77
N VAL A 63 -0.11 6.75 5.26
CA VAL A 63 1.28 6.99 4.83
C VAL A 63 1.46 6.75 3.33
N LEU A 64 0.86 5.69 2.78
CA LEU A 64 0.95 5.43 1.33
C LEU A 64 0.22 6.50 0.51
N LYS A 65 -0.90 7.02 1.02
CA LYS A 65 -1.60 8.14 0.38
C LYS A 65 -0.76 9.41 0.40
N ASP A 66 -0.08 9.70 1.51
CA ASP A 66 0.84 10.84 1.60
C ASP A 66 1.99 10.71 0.60
N ILE A 67 2.50 9.49 0.40
CA ILE A 67 3.49 9.19 -0.64
C ILE A 67 2.89 9.44 -2.04
N GLU A 68 1.70 8.90 -2.33
CA GLU A 68 1.02 9.12 -3.63
C GLU A 68 0.83 10.62 -3.90
N ASP A 69 0.37 11.38 -2.92
CA ASP A 69 0.15 12.81 -3.04
C ASP A 69 1.46 13.57 -3.20
N ALA A 70 2.54 13.15 -2.52
CA ALA A 70 3.87 13.72 -2.72
C ALA A 70 4.35 13.50 -4.17
N TYR A 71 4.17 12.29 -4.71
CA TYR A 71 4.47 11.99 -6.11
C TYR A 71 3.61 12.82 -7.08
N ARG A 72 2.30 12.94 -6.82
CA ARG A 72 1.38 13.71 -7.68
C ARG A 72 1.65 15.21 -7.65
N SER A 73 2.07 15.73 -6.50
CA SER A 73 2.38 17.16 -6.30
C SER A 73 3.79 17.54 -6.81
N SER A 74 4.66 16.57 -7.01
CA SER A 74 5.99 16.80 -7.56
C SER A 74 5.90 17.17 -9.04
N ARG A 75 6.48 18.32 -9.41
CA ARG A 75 6.66 18.72 -10.82
C ARG A 75 7.78 17.94 -11.54
N ALA A 76 8.51 17.10 -10.81
CA ALA A 76 9.61 16.30 -11.37
C ALA A 76 9.09 14.97 -11.93
N VAL A 77 9.56 14.61 -13.13
CA VAL A 77 9.18 13.37 -13.86
C VAL A 77 9.53 12.09 -13.08
N SER A 78 10.38 12.18 -12.05
CA SER A 78 10.65 11.10 -11.10
C SER A 78 11.22 11.70 -9.80
N PRO A 79 10.41 11.91 -8.75
CA PRO A 79 10.92 12.42 -7.48
C PRO A 79 11.84 11.37 -6.83
N ASN A 80 12.97 11.82 -6.31
CA ASN A 80 13.93 10.97 -5.59
C ASN A 80 13.34 10.54 -4.24
N LYS A 81 13.68 9.33 -3.77
CA LYS A 81 13.23 8.74 -2.50
C LYS A 81 13.41 9.70 -1.31
N GLU A 82 14.52 10.45 -1.28
CA GLU A 82 14.82 11.41 -0.20
C GLU A 82 13.85 12.59 -0.17
N ASP A 83 13.42 13.06 -1.33
CA ASP A 83 12.48 14.18 -1.45
C ASP A 83 11.08 13.75 -0.97
N ILE A 84 10.64 12.54 -1.33
CA ILE A 84 9.36 11.98 -0.87
C ILE A 84 9.37 11.78 0.64
N MET A 85 10.45 11.24 1.20
CA MET A 85 10.57 11.09 2.65
C MET A 85 10.53 12.43 3.39
N ARG A 86 11.07 13.49 2.80
CA ARG A 86 11.01 14.85 3.36
C ARG A 86 9.58 15.37 3.33
N GLU A 87 8.90 15.27 2.20
CA GLU A 87 7.52 15.72 2.02
C GLU A 87 6.55 15.01 2.97
N VAL A 88 6.65 13.68 3.10
CA VAL A 88 5.81 12.90 4.03
C VAL A 88 6.04 13.36 5.49
N LYS A 89 7.30 13.56 5.90
CA LYS A 89 7.62 14.07 7.24
C LYS A 89 7.11 15.49 7.49
N LEU A 90 7.18 16.36 6.48
CA LEU A 90 6.67 17.74 6.58
C LEU A 90 5.15 17.76 6.73
N ARG A 91 4.41 16.89 6.03
CA ARG A 91 2.94 16.77 6.16
C ARG A 91 2.51 16.23 7.52
N MET A 92 3.27 15.30 8.11
CA MET A 92 3.06 14.84 9.48
C MET A 92 3.25 15.95 10.54
N HIS A 93 4.06 16.97 10.25
CA HIS A 93 4.34 18.08 11.16
C HIS A 93 3.56 19.36 10.85
N GLY A 94 3.05 19.53 9.63
CA GLY A 94 2.28 20.70 9.20
C GLY A 94 0.79 20.68 9.59
N THR A 95 0.29 19.59 10.17
CA THR A 95 -1.11 19.50 10.64
C THR A 95 -1.26 19.94 12.12
N ARG A 96 -0.61 21.06 12.45
CA ARG A 96 -0.78 21.80 13.72
C ARG A 96 -0.60 23.28 13.42
N GLU A 97 -1.62 23.88 12.83
CA GLU A 97 -2.00 25.30 12.99
C GLU A 97 -3.22 25.54 12.11
N ASP A 98 -4.39 25.29 12.70
CA ASP A 98 -5.60 26.13 12.61
C ASP A 98 -6.54 25.74 13.77
#